data_AF-A0A2B4RHN0-F1
#
_entry.id   AF-A0A2B4RHN0-F1
#
_cell.length_a   1.000
_cell.length_b   1.000
_cell.length_c   1.000
_cell.angle_alpha   90.00
_cell.angle_beta   90.00
_cell.angle_gamma   90.00
#
_symmetry.space_group_name_H-M   'P 1'
#
loop_
_entity.id
_entity.type
_entity.pdbx_description
1 polymer ?
#
loop_
_entity_poly.entity_id
_entity_poly.type
_entity_poly.pdbx_seq_one_letter_code
_entity_poly.pdbx_strand_id
1 'polypeptide(L)'
;MSSKSRGNKTGRPSKTIFHKDLVIILNPNANQVPSHVNRVKLEERGLIIHQLPFNRDWSYLDLKRNTESQLSREDNMFEYLKACYGTLVTPKLAKGVRMDGERIIKLSGQGTVYIRCLEPFEEIDRDEDDEEVMIPSFTQFTGDLSENLVDGSSSSLQHQNSEAVSTDPGELLMTEDPMPYLPEMEKNESVNNYEVVVDVNEIFPPTSPSNNGEVPTKVIRVHRSNVRADMLDIFSDPFIFKSSLNAIIINQLGHEEAGQGNGVLREAFALFWKEFYESHMLGETERVPYIRQDFDRNKWEAVGRILGKRYTESQYFPFKLSKAFLAGCIFGERSITPEMLQDSFKCYVSPSATSLIEGCLANSIACDSDEMLDFLSAFDCKRKVTHSNFVEIMREVAHKEIVQKPKYVSDCWQPILAHLKIYFSDVKSLHQFYSSIMPSNVKVIGPLEASPATAAETETLAHLERFIRGLDQAKLTSFLRLTTASDVLVTDRLTISFTQSEGLQRRPIAHTCSYTLEVPSTYASFCELREEFMAILNSGSWEMNIV
;
A
#
# COMPACT_ATOMS: atom_id res chain seq x y z
N MET A 1 69.75 5.10 15.41
CA MET A 1 69.01 3.85 15.67
C MET A 1 67.97 4.16 16.73
N SER A 2 66.66 3.95 16.62
CA SER A 2 65.82 3.23 15.67
C SER A 2 64.45 3.92 15.61
N SER A 3 63.73 3.68 14.52
CA SER A 3 62.51 4.31 14.03
C SER A 3 61.27 4.17 14.93
N LYS A 4 60.47 5.25 15.03
CA LYS A 4 59.05 5.19 15.42
C LYS A 4 58.22 4.75 14.21
N SER A 5 57.71 3.52 14.21
CA SER A 5 56.64 3.12 13.28
C SER A 5 55.28 3.56 13.85
N ARG A 6 54.60 4.48 13.16
CA ARG A 6 53.17 4.74 13.37
C ARG A 6 52.41 3.50 12.90
N GLY A 7 51.72 2.82 13.83
CA GLY A 7 50.82 1.73 13.49
C GLY A 7 49.69 2.23 12.59
N ASN A 8 49.57 1.59 11.43
CA ASN A 8 48.47 1.79 10.49
C ASN A 8 47.13 1.51 11.19
N LYS A 9 46.24 2.51 11.18
CA LYS A 9 44.80 2.26 11.35
C LYS A 9 44.31 1.57 10.09
N THR A 10 44.07 0.26 10.16
CA THR A 10 43.37 -0.48 9.11
C THR A 10 41.90 -0.07 9.14
N GLY A 11 41.52 0.91 8.32
CA GLY A 11 40.11 1.19 8.02
C GLY A 11 39.45 -0.04 7.39
N ARG A 12 38.14 -0.20 7.61
CA ARG A 12 37.33 -1.22 6.92
C ARG A 12 37.65 -1.23 5.42
N PRO A 13 37.80 -2.40 4.78
CA PRO A 13 38.00 -2.46 3.33
C PRO A 13 36.82 -1.75 2.66
N SER A 14 37.12 -0.75 1.81
CA SER A 14 36.07 -0.04 1.10
C SER A 14 35.42 -1.00 0.11
N LYS A 15 34.09 -1.13 0.16
CA LYS A 15 33.33 -1.92 -0.82
C LYS A 15 33.72 -1.46 -2.23
N THR A 16 34.18 -2.40 -3.07
CA THR A 16 34.64 -2.12 -4.44
C THR A 16 33.52 -2.31 -5.47
N ILE A 17 32.57 -3.21 -5.21
CA ILE A 17 31.44 -3.52 -6.11
C ILE A 17 30.13 -3.01 -5.51
N PHE A 18 29.33 -2.31 -6.30
CA PHE A 18 28.04 -1.73 -5.94
C PHE A 18 26.96 -2.22 -6.90
N HIS A 19 26.04 -3.04 -6.39
CA HIS A 19 24.91 -3.52 -7.16
C HIS A 19 23.86 -2.40 -7.23
N LYS A 20 23.56 -1.94 -8.45
CA LYS A 20 22.60 -0.86 -8.72
C LYS A 20 21.80 -1.20 -9.96
N ASP A 21 20.56 -0.75 -9.98
CA ASP A 21 19.76 -0.83 -11.20
C ASP A 21 20.31 0.14 -12.26
N LEU A 22 20.37 -0.32 -13.50
CA LEU A 22 20.64 0.50 -14.68
C LEU A 22 19.31 0.67 -15.45
N VAL A 23 18.87 1.90 -15.63
CA VAL A 23 17.67 2.24 -16.40
C VAL A 23 18.08 2.87 -17.73
N ILE A 24 17.59 2.30 -18.82
CA ILE A 24 17.88 2.67 -20.20
C ILE A 24 16.69 3.46 -20.75
N ILE A 25 16.93 4.71 -21.14
CA ILE A 25 15.92 5.60 -21.74
C ILE A 25 16.21 5.71 -23.23
N LEU A 26 15.25 5.28 -24.06
CA LEU A 26 15.41 5.27 -25.51
C LEU A 26 15.07 6.62 -26.14
N ASN A 27 14.14 7.39 -25.57
CA ASN A 27 13.75 8.70 -26.07
C ASN A 27 14.83 9.76 -25.73
N PRO A 28 15.52 10.36 -26.72
CA PRO A 28 16.57 11.36 -26.48
C PRO A 28 16.04 12.67 -25.89
N ASN A 29 14.74 12.94 -26.03
CA ASN A 29 14.09 14.14 -25.51
C ASN A 29 13.53 13.96 -24.10
N ALA A 30 13.44 12.72 -23.60
CA ALA A 30 12.91 12.46 -22.27
C ALA A 30 13.82 13.07 -21.19
N ASN A 31 13.24 13.96 -20.40
CA ASN A 31 13.91 14.68 -19.32
C ASN A 31 13.30 14.41 -17.94
N GLN A 32 12.21 13.64 -17.85
CA GLN A 32 11.60 13.28 -16.57
C GLN A 32 12.11 11.92 -16.10
N VAL A 33 12.26 11.77 -14.79
CA VAL A 33 12.51 10.47 -14.17
C VAL A 33 11.27 9.60 -14.43
N PRO A 34 11.42 8.36 -14.96
CA PRO A 34 10.28 7.51 -15.24
C PRO A 34 9.37 7.36 -14.02
N SER A 35 8.08 7.67 -14.20
CA SER A 35 7.03 7.42 -13.22
C SER A 35 6.94 5.92 -12.90
N HIS A 36 6.21 5.54 -11.85
CA HIS A 36 6.02 4.12 -11.53
C HIS A 36 5.44 3.33 -12.72
N VAL A 37 4.47 3.90 -13.44
CA VAL A 37 3.85 3.29 -14.63
C VAL A 37 4.88 3.14 -15.76
N ASN A 38 5.66 4.18 -16.06
CA ASN A 38 6.67 4.11 -17.12
C ASN A 38 7.83 3.19 -16.74
N ARG A 39 8.15 3.07 -15.46
CA ARG A 39 9.14 2.11 -14.97
C ARG A 39 8.70 0.66 -15.22
N VAL A 40 7.43 0.34 -15.00
CA VAL A 40 6.86 -0.99 -15.33
C VAL A 40 6.97 -1.27 -16.83
N LYS A 41 6.60 -0.31 -17.69
CA LYS A 41 6.74 -0.44 -19.15
C LYS A 41 8.21 -0.69 -19.57
N LEU A 42 9.15 0.02 -18.96
CA LEU A 42 10.59 -0.17 -19.21
C LEU A 42 11.07 -1.55 -18.74
N GLU A 43 10.57 -2.05 -17.61
CA GLU A 43 10.89 -3.37 -17.08
C GLU A 43 10.39 -4.50 -17.99
N GLU A 44 9.13 -4.42 -18.46
CA GLU A 44 8.56 -5.35 -19.44
C GLU A 44 9.34 -5.39 -20.76
N ARG A 45 9.92 -4.26 -21.16
CA ARG A 45 10.76 -4.14 -22.37
C ARG A 45 12.23 -4.54 -22.14
N GLY A 46 12.61 -4.97 -20.92
CA GLY A 46 13.98 -5.34 -20.59
C GLY A 46 14.97 -4.16 -20.55
N LEU A 47 14.46 -2.93 -20.40
CA LEU A 47 15.24 -1.69 -20.35
C LEU A 47 15.67 -1.30 -18.93
N ILE A 48 15.38 -2.17 -17.96
CA ILE A 48 15.88 -2.06 -16.58
C ILE A 48 16.71 -3.30 -16.27
N ILE A 49 17.99 -3.10 -16.02
CA ILE A 49 18.91 -4.17 -15.58
C ILE A 49 19.05 -4.09 -14.07
N HIS A 50 18.45 -5.05 -13.37
CA HIS A 50 18.48 -5.08 -11.91
C HIS A 50 19.83 -5.54 -11.37
N GLN A 51 20.27 -4.89 -10.29
CA GLN A 51 21.47 -5.26 -9.55
C GLN A 51 22.76 -5.38 -10.39
N LEU A 52 22.96 -4.52 -11.40
CA LEU A 52 24.20 -4.50 -12.17
C LEU A 52 25.42 -4.20 -11.26
N PRO A 53 26.50 -5.01 -11.28
CA PRO A 53 27.61 -4.89 -10.34
C PRO A 53 28.62 -3.81 -10.78
N PHE A 54 28.32 -2.54 -10.50
CA PHE A 54 29.25 -1.43 -10.79
C PHE A 54 30.51 -1.52 -9.94
N ASN A 55 31.67 -1.58 -10.58
CA ASN A 55 32.95 -1.56 -9.90
C ASN A 55 33.48 -0.11 -9.78
N ARG A 56 33.86 0.28 -8.57
CA ARG A 56 34.46 1.59 -8.26
C ARG A 56 35.75 1.85 -9.05
N ASP A 57 36.52 0.82 -9.33
CA ASP A 57 37.83 0.93 -9.95
C ASP A 57 37.77 0.90 -11.49
N TRP A 58 36.57 0.88 -12.09
CA TRP A 58 36.41 0.94 -13.54
C TRP A 58 36.92 2.27 -14.10
N SER A 59 37.80 2.19 -15.10
CA SER A 59 38.16 3.34 -15.93
C SER A 59 36.96 3.80 -16.77
N TYR A 60 37.08 4.95 -17.43
CA TYR A 60 36.02 5.41 -18.34
C TYR A 60 35.75 4.40 -19.47
N LEU A 61 36.77 3.66 -19.93
CA LEU A 61 36.63 2.64 -20.98
C LEU A 61 35.91 1.41 -20.45
N ASP A 62 36.26 0.98 -19.24
CA ASP A 62 35.63 -0.19 -18.63
C ASP A 62 34.17 0.09 -18.33
N LEU A 63 33.87 1.24 -17.73
CA LEU A 63 32.49 1.67 -17.45
C LEU A 63 31.67 1.74 -18.74
N LYS A 64 32.22 2.37 -19.79
CA LYS A 64 31.57 2.50 -21.08
C LYS A 64 31.28 1.12 -21.69
N ARG A 65 32.29 0.24 -21.81
CA ARG A 65 32.14 -1.10 -22.39
C ARG A 65 31.14 -1.96 -21.62
N ASN A 66 31.17 -1.93 -20.29
CA ASN A 66 30.22 -2.68 -19.46
C ASN A 66 28.79 -2.14 -19.64
N THR A 67 28.61 -0.83 -19.83
CA THR A 67 27.28 -0.25 -20.10
C THR A 67 26.80 -0.59 -21.51
N GLU A 68 27.67 -0.52 -22.52
CA GLU A 68 27.37 -0.89 -23.91
C GLU A 68 26.95 -2.36 -24.03
N SER A 69 27.56 -3.26 -23.26
CA SER A 69 27.17 -4.68 -23.24
C SER A 69 25.73 -4.95 -22.78
N GLN A 70 25.08 -3.96 -22.17
CA GLN A 70 23.67 -4.03 -21.75
C GLN A 70 22.71 -3.45 -22.80
N LEU A 71 23.23 -2.83 -23.86
CA LEU A 71 22.43 -2.26 -24.94
C LEU A 71 22.22 -3.30 -26.04
N SER A 72 21.03 -3.29 -26.66
CA SER A 72 20.70 -4.20 -27.77
C SER A 72 21.51 -3.93 -29.05
N ARG A 73 22.18 -2.76 -29.15
CA ARG A 73 23.04 -2.37 -30.28
C ARG A 73 24.33 -1.77 -29.75
N GLU A 74 25.47 -2.28 -30.23
CA GLU A 74 26.81 -1.83 -29.80
C GLU A 74 27.15 -0.40 -30.26
N ASP A 75 26.48 0.12 -31.29
CA ASP A 75 26.71 1.47 -31.84
C ASP A 75 25.89 2.58 -31.16
N ASN A 76 25.04 2.25 -30.17
CA ASN A 76 24.18 3.24 -29.54
C ASN A 76 25.01 4.23 -28.72
N MET A 77 25.04 5.49 -29.16
CA MET A 77 25.55 6.57 -28.32
C MET A 77 24.59 6.86 -27.16
N PHE A 78 25.14 7.01 -25.96
CA PHE A 78 24.37 7.33 -24.77
C PHE A 78 25.09 8.32 -23.86
N GLU A 79 24.34 8.93 -22.94
CA GLU A 79 24.87 9.75 -21.85
C GLU A 79 24.37 9.26 -20.49
N TYR A 80 25.16 9.50 -19.44
CA TYR A 80 24.75 9.23 -18.05
C TYR A 80 23.97 10.40 -17.47
N LEU A 81 22.91 10.10 -16.74
CA LEU A 81 22.00 11.08 -16.18
C LEU A 81 21.94 10.98 -14.65
N LYS A 82 21.60 12.11 -14.02
CA LYS A 82 21.32 12.21 -12.58
C LYS A 82 19.85 12.56 -12.37
N ALA A 83 19.17 11.82 -11.51
CA ALA A 83 17.85 12.19 -11.01
C ALA A 83 17.97 13.35 -9.99
N CYS A 84 17.25 14.45 -10.25
CA CYS A 84 17.15 15.64 -9.42
C CYS A 84 15.68 16.09 -9.38
N TYR A 85 15.00 15.94 -8.25
CA TYR A 85 13.61 16.40 -8.04
C TYR A 85 12.64 15.98 -9.17
N GLY A 86 12.69 14.70 -9.57
CA GLY A 86 11.84 14.17 -10.64
C GLY A 86 12.31 14.45 -12.06
N THR A 87 13.39 15.21 -12.25
CA THR A 87 13.98 15.51 -13.57
C THR A 87 15.32 14.79 -13.74
N LEU A 88 15.62 14.36 -14.96
CA LEU A 88 16.89 13.80 -15.39
C LEU A 88 17.80 14.90 -15.95
N VAL A 89 18.99 15.03 -15.36
CA VAL A 89 19.94 16.08 -15.70
C VAL A 89 21.28 15.47 -16.05
N THR A 90 21.85 15.88 -17.20
CA THR A 90 23.22 15.51 -17.58
C THR A 90 24.22 16.18 -16.63
N PRO A 91 25.10 15.42 -15.96
CA PRO A 91 26.07 15.98 -15.03
C PRO A 91 27.13 16.81 -15.77
N LYS A 92 27.33 18.05 -15.31
CA LYS A 92 28.39 18.93 -15.82
C LYS A 92 29.75 18.46 -15.29
N LEU A 93 30.55 17.84 -16.16
CA LEU A 93 31.92 17.44 -15.85
C LEU A 93 32.91 18.56 -16.22
N ALA A 94 33.98 18.71 -15.44
CA ALA A 94 35.05 19.65 -15.75
C ALA A 94 35.78 19.24 -17.04
N LYS A 95 36.36 20.22 -17.75
CA LYS A 95 37.06 19.98 -19.03
C LYS A 95 38.16 18.92 -18.86
N GLY A 96 38.10 17.85 -19.65
CA GLY A 96 39.05 16.72 -19.59
C GLY A 96 38.69 15.62 -18.58
N VAL A 97 37.64 15.79 -17.78
CA VAL A 97 37.15 14.77 -16.85
C VAL A 97 36.08 13.92 -17.52
N ARG A 98 36.23 12.59 -17.44
CA ARG A 98 35.25 11.62 -17.94
C ARG A 98 34.54 10.92 -16.79
N MET A 99 33.37 10.36 -17.08
CA MET A 99 32.65 9.51 -16.14
C MET A 99 33.42 8.18 -15.96
N ASP A 100 33.67 7.78 -14.71
CA ASP A 100 34.33 6.54 -14.32
C ASP A 100 33.56 5.84 -13.19
N GLY A 101 34.01 4.66 -12.76
CA GLY A 101 33.33 3.85 -11.75
C GLY A 101 33.07 4.60 -10.44
N GLU A 102 34.08 5.30 -9.91
CA GLU A 102 33.93 6.08 -8.69
C GLU A 102 32.91 7.21 -8.84
N ARG A 103 32.94 7.96 -9.95
CA ARG A 103 32.02 9.08 -10.19
C ARG A 103 30.60 8.61 -10.41
N ILE A 104 30.34 7.53 -11.15
CA ILE A 104 28.96 7.07 -11.40
C ILE A 104 28.30 6.53 -10.14
N ILE A 105 29.07 5.88 -9.26
CA ILE A 105 28.59 5.42 -7.95
C ILE A 105 28.26 6.62 -7.06
N LYS A 106 29.11 7.65 -7.03
CA LYS A 106 28.83 8.90 -6.30
C LYS A 106 27.63 9.65 -6.88
N LEU A 107 27.49 9.69 -8.20
CA LEU A 107 26.40 10.39 -8.90
C LEU A 107 25.04 9.80 -8.53
N SER A 108 24.94 8.47 -8.50
CA SER A 108 23.71 7.74 -8.21
C SER A 108 23.44 7.55 -6.72
N GLY A 109 24.41 7.78 -5.83
CA GLY A 109 24.20 7.67 -4.37
C GLY A 109 23.78 6.27 -3.93
N GLN A 110 22.64 6.14 -3.24
CA GLN A 110 21.99 4.84 -2.96
C GLN A 110 21.00 4.41 -4.05
N GLY A 111 20.72 5.27 -5.04
CA GLY A 111 19.73 5.03 -6.08
C GLY A 111 20.28 4.41 -7.36
N THR A 112 19.44 4.51 -8.39
CA THR A 112 19.59 3.95 -9.74
C THR A 112 20.58 4.74 -10.62
N VAL A 113 21.21 4.06 -11.57
CA VAL A 113 21.98 4.68 -12.65
C VAL A 113 21.09 4.84 -13.88
N TYR A 114 21.00 6.04 -14.43
CA TYR A 114 20.20 6.34 -15.62
C TYR A 114 21.13 6.59 -16.81
N ILE A 115 20.76 6.04 -17.97
CA ILE A 115 21.35 6.41 -19.25
C ILE A 115 20.26 6.79 -20.25
N ARG A 116 20.59 7.69 -21.17
CA ARG A 116 19.72 8.08 -22.29
C ARG A 116 20.44 7.91 -23.61
N CYS A 117 19.79 7.23 -24.54
CA CYS A 117 20.27 7.05 -25.91
C CYS A 117 20.15 8.38 -26.67
N LEU A 118 21.14 8.69 -27.50
CA LEU A 118 21.23 9.94 -28.24
C LEU A 118 20.71 9.83 -29.68
N GLU A 119 20.52 8.61 -30.17
CA GLU A 119 19.94 8.36 -31.49
C GLU A 119 18.44 8.06 -31.36
N PRO A 120 17.58 8.71 -32.17
CA PRO A 120 16.15 8.44 -32.15
C PRO A 120 15.87 7.01 -32.62
N PHE A 121 15.04 6.31 -31.85
CA PHE A 121 14.50 5.02 -32.25
C PHE A 121 13.30 5.25 -33.17
N GLU A 122 13.34 4.74 -34.40
CA GLU A 122 12.17 4.75 -35.28
C GLU A 122 11.19 3.68 -34.77
N GLU A 123 10.01 4.16 -34.36
CA GLU A 123 8.82 3.46 -33.85
C GLU A 123 8.69 3.23 -32.33
N ILE A 124 7.54 3.71 -31.83
CA ILE A 124 6.92 3.47 -30.52
C ILE A 124 7.45 4.36 -29.37
N ASP A 125 7.16 5.65 -29.44
CA ASP A 125 6.78 6.48 -28.28
C ASP A 125 6.05 7.74 -28.82
N ARG A 126 4.87 7.53 -29.40
CA ARG A 126 3.82 8.56 -29.34
C ARG A 126 2.93 8.15 -28.17
N ASP A 127 3.32 8.56 -26.97
CA ASP A 127 2.40 8.59 -25.84
C ASP A 127 1.37 9.70 -26.14
N GLU A 128 0.08 9.40 -26.02
CA GLU A 128 -1.03 10.35 -26.22
C GLU A 128 -1.09 11.46 -25.15
N ASP A 129 -0.13 11.50 -24.21
CA ASP A 129 -0.03 12.49 -23.14
C ASP A 129 0.94 13.66 -23.45
N ASP A 130 1.62 13.65 -24.61
CA ASP A 130 2.60 14.70 -25.00
C ASP A 130 2.10 15.68 -26.10
N GLU A 131 0.82 15.64 -26.50
CA GLU A 131 0.23 16.72 -27.31
C GLU A 131 -0.37 17.83 -26.42
N GLU A 132 0.47 18.79 -26.05
CA GLU A 132 0.19 20.25 -26.11
C GLU A 132 1.32 21.00 -25.41
N VAL A 133 2.30 21.51 -26.17
CA VAL A 133 2.61 22.95 -26.31
C VAL A 133 3.59 23.07 -27.50
N MET A 134 3.08 22.91 -28.72
CA MET A 134 3.70 23.57 -29.88
C MET A 134 3.17 25.01 -29.88
N ILE A 135 3.96 25.94 -29.34
CA ILE A 135 3.72 27.37 -29.51
C ILE A 135 3.77 27.65 -31.01
N PRO A 136 2.72 28.20 -31.66
CA PRO A 136 2.83 28.66 -33.01
C PRO A 136 3.86 29.79 -33.03
N SER A 137 4.90 29.60 -33.84
CA SER A 137 5.89 30.64 -34.11
C SER A 137 5.20 31.82 -34.79
N PHE A 138 4.75 32.79 -34.01
CA PHE A 138 4.34 34.09 -34.55
C PHE A 138 5.58 34.96 -34.66
N THR A 139 6.15 34.97 -35.86
CA THR A 139 7.12 35.97 -36.31
C THR A 139 6.59 37.37 -36.01
N GLN A 140 7.35 38.13 -35.23
CA GLN A 140 7.25 39.59 -35.19
C GLN A 140 7.38 40.14 -36.61
N PHE A 141 6.29 40.70 -37.13
CA PHE A 141 6.35 41.78 -38.10
C PHE A 141 5.75 43.02 -37.45
N THR A 142 6.63 43.98 -37.16
CA THR A 142 6.28 45.37 -36.93
C THR A 142 5.83 45.99 -38.25
N GLY A 143 4.75 46.78 -38.23
CA GLY A 143 4.30 47.49 -39.43
C GLY A 143 2.87 48.02 -39.36
N ASP A 144 2.68 49.03 -38.52
CA ASP A 144 2.05 50.33 -38.80
C ASP A 144 0.74 50.48 -39.65
N LEU A 145 -0.05 51.47 -39.21
CA LEU A 145 -1.09 52.26 -39.90
C LEU A 145 -2.60 51.88 -39.80
N SER A 146 -3.26 52.68 -38.96
CA SER A 146 -4.38 53.60 -39.28
C SER A 146 -5.82 53.12 -39.47
N GLU A 147 -6.67 53.77 -38.66
CA GLU A 147 -7.97 54.40 -39.00
C GLU A 147 -9.29 53.60 -38.90
N ASN A 148 -10.15 54.12 -38.00
CA ASN A 148 -11.56 54.49 -38.17
C ASN A 148 -12.59 53.36 -38.44
N LEU A 149 -13.86 53.40 -38.02
CA LEU A 149 -14.73 54.25 -37.22
C LEU A 149 -16.09 53.47 -37.21
N VAL A 150 -16.85 53.59 -36.12
CA VAL A 150 -18.32 53.87 -36.13
C VAL A 150 -19.34 52.72 -36.31
N ASP A 151 -20.27 52.78 -35.33
CA ASP A 151 -21.69 52.44 -35.28
C ASP A 151 -22.22 50.99 -35.34
N GLY A 152 -23.19 50.77 -34.44
CA GLY A 152 -24.53 50.46 -34.95
C GLY A 152 -25.31 49.43 -34.17
N SER A 153 -26.10 49.91 -33.22
CA SER A 153 -27.03 49.17 -32.37
C SER A 153 -28.16 48.40 -33.12
N SER A 154 -28.70 47.43 -32.39
CA SER A 154 -30.14 47.16 -32.20
C SER A 154 -30.95 46.24 -33.14
N SER A 155 -31.46 45.17 -32.49
CA SER A 155 -32.89 44.82 -32.31
C SER A 155 -33.73 44.22 -33.46
N SER A 156 -34.10 42.94 -33.24
CA SER A 156 -35.48 42.44 -32.98
C SER A 156 -36.56 42.37 -34.09
N LEU A 157 -37.25 41.21 -34.07
CA LEU A 157 -38.67 40.91 -34.37
C LEU A 157 -39.07 40.28 -35.74
N GLN A 158 -39.48 39.01 -35.64
CA GLN A 158 -40.77 38.39 -36.05
C GLN A 158 -41.49 38.85 -37.32
N HIS A 159 -41.84 37.90 -38.21
CA HIS A 159 -43.24 37.55 -38.53
C HIS A 159 -43.38 36.26 -39.38
N GLN A 160 -44.59 35.71 -39.30
CA GLN A 160 -45.07 34.38 -39.69
C GLN A 160 -45.63 34.27 -41.13
N ASN A 161 -45.80 33.01 -41.57
CA ASN A 161 -46.85 32.41 -42.44
C ASN A 161 -46.87 32.67 -43.97
N SER A 162 -46.79 31.59 -44.78
CA SER A 162 -47.97 30.90 -45.40
C SER A 162 -47.56 29.79 -46.39
N GLU A 163 -48.44 28.80 -46.54
CA GLU A 163 -48.34 27.47 -47.16
C GLU A 163 -48.34 27.42 -48.71
N ALA A 164 -47.83 26.30 -49.29
CA ALA A 164 -48.57 25.45 -50.26
C ALA A 164 -47.80 24.16 -50.63
N VAL A 165 -48.58 23.10 -50.85
CA VAL A 165 -48.28 21.66 -50.89
C VAL A 165 -48.00 21.12 -52.30
N SER A 166 -47.14 20.09 -52.43
CA SER A 166 -47.30 19.02 -53.44
C SER A 166 -46.58 17.73 -53.01
N THR A 167 -47.26 16.60 -53.21
CA THR A 167 -47.00 15.26 -52.68
C THR A 167 -46.33 14.30 -53.67
N ASP A 168 -45.49 13.41 -53.10
CA ASP A 168 -45.11 12.02 -53.47
C ASP A 168 -44.25 11.75 -54.74
N PRO A 169 -43.32 10.76 -54.70
CA PRO A 169 -43.70 9.35 -54.93
C PRO A 169 -42.93 8.26 -54.13
N GLY A 170 -43.65 7.23 -53.68
CA GLY A 170 -43.41 5.80 -53.97
C GLY A 170 -42.08 5.11 -53.59
N GLU A 171 -42.17 4.23 -52.58
CA GLU A 171 -41.27 3.10 -52.22
C GLU A 171 -41.07 2.07 -53.37
N LEU A 172 -40.08 1.14 -53.43
CA LEU A 172 -39.64 0.18 -52.38
C LEU A 172 -38.37 -0.61 -52.83
N LEU A 173 -37.67 -1.16 -51.82
CA LEU A 173 -36.72 -2.31 -51.77
C LEU A 173 -35.21 -2.03 -51.91
N MET A 174 -34.46 -2.18 -50.80
CA MET A 174 -33.84 -3.45 -50.35
C MET A 174 -33.47 -3.39 -48.85
N THR A 175 -34.23 -4.16 -48.06
CA THR A 175 -33.84 -5.06 -46.94
C THR A 175 -32.81 -4.65 -45.87
N GLU A 176 -33.29 -4.41 -44.64
CA GLU A 176 -32.78 -5.04 -43.41
C GLU A 176 -33.99 -5.38 -42.50
N ASP A 177 -34.03 -6.62 -42.01
CA ASP A 177 -35.15 -7.19 -41.25
C ASP A 177 -35.29 -6.57 -39.83
N PRO A 178 -36.52 -6.21 -39.41
CA PRO A 178 -36.80 -5.68 -38.08
C PRO A 178 -37.01 -6.77 -37.02
N MET A 179 -36.49 -6.50 -35.82
CA MET A 179 -36.85 -7.16 -34.57
C MET A 179 -38.38 -7.13 -34.33
N PRO A 180 -39.05 -8.26 -34.06
CA PRO A 180 -40.48 -8.26 -33.80
C PRO A 180 -40.78 -7.81 -32.36
N TYR A 181 -41.51 -6.70 -32.24
CA TYR A 181 -42.32 -6.37 -31.06
C TYR A 181 -43.65 -7.14 -31.10
N LEU A 182 -44.16 -7.52 -29.92
CA LEU A 182 -45.58 -7.53 -29.45
C LEU A 182 -45.69 -8.45 -28.21
N PRO A 183 -46.69 -8.31 -27.32
CA PRO A 183 -47.36 -7.12 -26.78
C PRO A 183 -47.39 -7.10 -25.23
N GLU A 184 -47.69 -5.94 -24.64
CA GLU A 184 -48.04 -5.83 -23.21
C GLU A 184 -49.34 -6.57 -22.89
N MET A 185 -49.30 -7.51 -21.94
CA MET A 185 -50.43 -7.82 -21.05
C MET A 185 -49.90 -8.23 -19.68
N GLU A 186 -50.32 -7.48 -18.66
CA GLU A 186 -50.12 -7.75 -17.24
C GLU A 186 -50.59 -9.15 -16.83
N LYS A 187 -49.76 -9.88 -16.09
CA LYS A 187 -50.10 -10.47 -14.77
C LYS A 187 -48.91 -11.25 -14.17
N ASN A 188 -48.56 -10.84 -12.96
CA ASN A 188 -47.93 -11.57 -11.87
C ASN A 188 -47.49 -13.02 -12.15
N GLU A 189 -46.17 -13.27 -12.09
CA GLU A 189 -45.58 -14.32 -11.27
C GLU A 189 -44.05 -14.19 -11.24
N SER A 190 -43.51 -14.18 -10.03
CA SER A 190 -42.09 -14.07 -9.67
C SER A 190 -41.33 -15.35 -10.03
N VAL A 191 -40.25 -15.27 -10.80
CA VAL A 191 -39.25 -16.36 -10.90
C VAL A 191 -37.82 -15.84 -11.07
N ASN A 192 -37.08 -15.98 -9.97
CA ASN A 192 -35.68 -16.38 -9.79
C ASN A 192 -34.52 -15.61 -10.45
N ASN A 193 -33.90 -14.77 -9.62
CA ASN A 193 -32.45 -14.57 -9.62
C ASN A 193 -31.75 -15.92 -9.42
N TYR A 194 -30.69 -16.16 -10.18
CA TYR A 194 -29.72 -17.21 -9.88
C TYR A 194 -28.90 -16.79 -8.65
N GLU A 195 -29.50 -16.92 -7.47
CA GLU A 195 -28.77 -17.00 -6.22
C GLU A 195 -28.11 -18.37 -6.15
N VAL A 196 -26.78 -18.41 -6.24
CA VAL A 196 -26.04 -19.48 -5.56
C VAL A 196 -26.10 -19.13 -4.08
N VAL A 197 -27.20 -19.53 -3.43
CA VAL A 197 -27.33 -19.50 -1.97
C VAL A 197 -26.35 -20.55 -1.45
N VAL A 198 -25.14 -20.14 -1.09
CA VAL A 198 -24.30 -20.96 -0.24
C VAL A 198 -24.91 -20.86 1.16
N ASP A 199 -25.49 -21.95 1.63
CA ASP A 199 -26.06 -22.02 2.97
C ASP A 199 -24.95 -21.73 3.99
N VAL A 200 -25.14 -20.71 4.82
CA VAL A 200 -24.19 -20.31 5.87
C VAL A 200 -23.93 -21.49 6.82
N ASN A 201 -24.88 -22.43 6.95
CA ASN A 201 -24.72 -23.65 7.73
C ASN A 201 -23.80 -24.71 7.07
N GLU A 202 -23.51 -24.61 5.77
CA GLU A 202 -22.56 -25.50 5.09
C GLU A 202 -21.09 -25.02 5.20
N ILE A 203 -20.88 -23.72 5.47
CA ILE A 203 -19.56 -23.09 5.61
C ILE A 203 -19.05 -23.18 7.05
N PHE A 204 -19.95 -23.04 8.04
CA PHE A 204 -19.62 -23.03 9.46
C PHE A 204 -20.24 -24.24 10.18
N PRO A 205 -19.52 -24.93 11.09
CA PRO A 205 -20.13 -25.98 11.90
C PRO A 205 -21.27 -25.39 12.77
N PRO A 206 -22.37 -26.14 12.99
CA PRO A 206 -23.47 -25.67 13.82
C PRO A 206 -22.98 -25.39 15.24
N THR A 207 -23.40 -24.25 15.80
CA THR A 207 -23.05 -23.71 17.13
C THR A 207 -23.62 -24.51 18.32
N SER A 208 -23.88 -25.80 18.15
CA SER A 208 -24.31 -26.70 19.21
C SER A 208 -23.08 -27.45 19.77
N PRO A 209 -22.83 -27.46 21.10
CA PRO A 209 -21.84 -28.35 21.70
C PRO A 209 -22.44 -29.76 21.73
N SER A 210 -22.50 -30.42 20.57
CA SER A 210 -23.07 -31.76 20.43
C SER A 210 -22.47 -32.44 19.20
N ASN A 211 -21.17 -32.71 19.23
CA ASN A 211 -20.57 -33.93 18.70
C ASN A 211 -19.08 -33.97 19.07
N ASN A 212 -18.68 -35.04 19.75
CA ASN A 212 -17.30 -35.38 20.13
C ASN A 212 -16.46 -35.80 18.90
N GLY A 213 -16.54 -35.06 17.80
CA GLY A 213 -15.62 -35.22 16.66
C GLY A 213 -14.47 -34.25 16.82
N GLU A 214 -13.23 -34.75 16.86
CA GLU A 214 -12.05 -33.89 16.77
C GLU A 214 -12.15 -33.04 15.50
N VAL A 215 -12.06 -31.71 15.65
CA VAL A 215 -12.00 -30.79 14.51
C VAL A 215 -10.71 -31.13 13.74
N PRO A 216 -10.79 -31.50 12.45
CA PRO A 216 -9.60 -31.88 11.68
C PRO A 216 -8.54 -30.78 11.74
N THR A 217 -7.28 -31.14 11.97
CA THR A 217 -6.18 -30.17 11.94
C THR A 217 -5.50 -30.19 10.58
N LYS A 218 -5.46 -29.04 9.90
CA LYS A 218 -4.80 -28.82 8.61
C LYS A 218 -3.49 -28.07 8.85
N VAL A 219 -2.38 -28.64 8.40
CA VAL A 219 -1.08 -27.97 8.42
C VAL A 219 -0.94 -27.11 7.16
N ILE A 220 -0.65 -25.82 7.35
CA ILE A 220 -0.41 -24.85 6.28
C ILE A 220 1.06 -24.46 6.25
N ARG A 221 1.62 -24.27 5.06
CA ARG A 221 3.02 -23.94 4.86
C ARG A 221 3.10 -22.59 4.16
N VAL A 222 3.80 -21.64 4.75
CA VAL A 222 3.80 -20.24 4.31
C VAL A 222 5.23 -19.74 4.21
N HIS A 223 5.66 -19.34 3.01
CA HIS A 223 6.98 -18.79 2.77
C HIS A 223 7.04 -17.32 3.13
N ARG A 224 8.06 -16.89 3.90
CA ARG A 224 8.24 -15.48 4.26
C ARG A 224 8.35 -14.54 3.07
N SER A 225 8.93 -15.01 1.97
CA SER A 225 9.08 -14.23 0.73
C SER A 225 7.84 -14.23 -0.16
N ASN A 226 6.81 -15.03 0.18
CA ASN A 226 5.62 -15.22 -0.64
C ASN A 226 4.33 -15.34 0.19
N VAL A 227 4.30 -14.76 1.40
CA VAL A 227 3.22 -14.95 2.38
C VAL A 227 1.86 -14.64 1.77
N ARG A 228 1.75 -13.53 1.04
CA ARG A 228 0.50 -13.13 0.40
C ARG A 228 -0.06 -14.20 -0.55
N ALA A 229 0.75 -14.70 -1.48
CA ALA A 229 0.27 -15.66 -2.48
C ALA A 229 -0.04 -17.01 -1.85
N ASP A 230 0.80 -17.50 -0.95
CA ASP A 230 0.58 -18.76 -0.25
C ASP A 230 -0.73 -18.71 0.56
N MET A 231 -0.96 -17.64 1.31
CA MET A 231 -2.19 -17.47 2.09
C MET A 231 -3.43 -17.36 1.20
N LEU A 232 -3.35 -16.67 0.06
CA LEU A 232 -4.47 -16.62 -0.89
C LEU A 232 -4.80 -18.00 -1.47
N ASP A 233 -3.79 -18.79 -1.83
CA ASP A 233 -3.98 -20.14 -2.34
C ASP A 233 -4.60 -21.05 -1.27
N ILE A 234 -4.03 -21.06 -0.06
CA ILE A 234 -4.52 -21.84 1.08
C ILE A 234 -6.00 -21.52 1.39
N PHE A 235 -6.37 -20.24 1.40
CA PHE A 235 -7.72 -19.77 1.74
C PHE A 235 -8.69 -19.69 0.55
N SER A 236 -8.24 -20.09 -0.64
CA SER A 236 -9.14 -20.30 -1.78
C SER A 236 -10.08 -21.50 -1.54
N ASP A 237 -9.70 -22.42 -0.64
CA ASP A 237 -10.53 -23.51 -0.16
C ASP A 237 -11.75 -23.00 0.66
N PRO A 238 -12.99 -23.15 0.17
CA PRO A 238 -14.18 -22.67 0.87
C PRO A 238 -14.47 -23.43 2.17
N PHE A 239 -13.89 -24.62 2.35
CA PHE A 239 -14.10 -25.47 3.52
C PHE A 239 -13.01 -25.30 4.60
N ILE A 240 -12.10 -24.34 4.44
CA ILE A 240 -11.02 -24.08 5.41
C ILE A 240 -11.54 -23.78 6.82
N PHE A 241 -12.76 -23.26 6.95
CA PHE A 241 -13.40 -23.02 8.24
C PHE A 241 -13.68 -24.30 9.04
N LYS A 242 -13.79 -25.47 8.40
CA LYS A 242 -14.09 -26.76 9.04
C LYS A 242 -12.89 -27.40 9.74
N SER A 243 -11.68 -26.89 9.53
CA SER A 243 -10.44 -27.44 10.09
C SER A 243 -9.72 -26.44 10.98
N SER A 244 -9.11 -26.88 12.08
CA SER A 244 -8.14 -26.06 12.82
C SER A 244 -6.85 -25.93 12.03
N LEU A 245 -6.14 -24.80 12.14
CA LEU A 245 -4.93 -24.55 11.37
C LEU A 245 -3.67 -24.62 12.24
N ASN A 246 -2.65 -25.32 11.74
CA ASN A 246 -1.28 -25.26 12.25
C ASN A 246 -0.37 -24.69 11.16
N ALA A 247 0.39 -23.65 11.46
CA ALA A 247 1.28 -23.02 10.47
C ALA A 247 2.73 -23.47 10.63
N ILE A 248 3.38 -23.68 9.49
CA ILE A 248 4.84 -23.80 9.36
C ILE A 248 5.31 -22.64 8.47
N ILE A 249 6.22 -21.81 9.00
CA ILE A 249 6.83 -20.73 8.22
C ILE A 249 8.10 -21.26 7.56
N ILE A 250 8.26 -20.97 6.27
CA ILE A 250 9.47 -21.28 5.50
C ILE A 250 10.28 -19.99 5.36
N ASN A 251 11.53 -20.00 5.82
CA ASN A 251 12.39 -18.83 5.83
C ASN A 251 12.89 -18.47 4.41
N GLN A 252 13.68 -17.40 4.31
CA GLN A 252 14.18 -16.88 3.03
C GLN A 252 15.11 -17.85 2.27
N LEU A 253 15.66 -18.86 2.97
CA LEU A 253 16.53 -19.88 2.39
C LEU A 253 15.75 -21.13 1.95
N GLY A 254 14.42 -21.16 2.14
CA GLY A 254 13.58 -22.31 1.83
C GLY A 254 13.54 -23.38 2.92
N HIS A 255 14.06 -23.10 4.12
CA HIS A 255 14.03 -24.04 5.24
C HIS A 255 12.83 -23.77 6.16
N GLU A 256 12.27 -24.83 6.73
CA GLU A 256 11.24 -24.70 7.78
C GLU A 256 11.85 -24.03 9.01
N GLU A 257 11.19 -22.99 9.51
CA GLU A 257 11.50 -22.41 10.81
C GLU A 257 11.11 -23.38 11.91
N ALA A 258 11.90 -23.40 12.99
CA ALA A 258 11.66 -24.32 14.09
C ALA A 258 10.35 -24.00 14.81
N GLY A 259 9.94 -22.72 14.89
CA GLY A 259 8.78 -22.28 15.67
C GLY A 259 7.50 -23.07 15.40
N GLN A 260 6.71 -23.32 16.44
CA GLN A 260 5.43 -24.02 16.36
C GLN A 260 4.35 -23.36 17.24
N GLY A 261 3.09 -23.65 16.92
CA GLY A 261 1.92 -23.24 17.71
C GLY A 261 1.28 -21.92 17.25
N ASN A 262 0.37 -21.40 18.08
CA ASN A 262 -0.50 -20.27 17.74
C ASN A 262 0.25 -18.97 17.41
N GLY A 263 1.44 -18.76 17.99
CA GLY A 263 2.30 -17.60 17.67
C GLY A 263 2.76 -17.61 16.22
N VAL A 264 3.03 -18.79 15.65
CA VAL A 264 3.44 -18.93 14.23
C VAL A 264 2.28 -18.66 13.30
N LEU A 265 1.10 -19.21 13.62
CA LEU A 265 -0.12 -18.93 12.86
C LEU A 265 -0.45 -17.43 12.88
N ARG A 266 -0.33 -16.79 14.05
CA ARG A 266 -0.55 -15.34 14.19
C ARG A 266 0.46 -14.52 13.37
N GLU A 267 1.73 -14.92 13.34
CA GLU A 267 2.75 -14.27 12.52
C GLU A 267 2.42 -14.39 11.02
N ALA A 268 2.02 -15.57 10.54
CA ALA A 268 1.67 -15.78 9.13
C ALA A 268 0.56 -14.81 8.69
N PHE A 269 -0.48 -14.69 9.51
CA PHE A 269 -1.54 -13.75 9.22
C PHE A 269 -1.11 -12.27 9.38
N ALA A 270 -0.27 -11.93 10.36
CA ALA A 270 0.22 -10.55 10.55
C ALA A 270 1.09 -10.11 9.37
N LEU A 271 1.93 -11.02 8.87
CA LEU A 271 2.71 -10.83 7.65
C LEU A 271 1.80 -10.66 6.42
N PHE A 272 0.76 -11.50 6.29
CA PHE A 272 -0.22 -11.36 5.21
C PHE A 272 -0.83 -9.96 5.19
N TRP A 273 -1.38 -9.49 6.30
CA TRP A 273 -2.02 -8.17 6.34
C TRP A 273 -1.02 -7.04 6.11
N LYS A 274 0.20 -7.15 6.66
CA LYS A 274 1.29 -6.20 6.39
C LYS A 274 1.56 -6.06 4.89
N GLU A 275 1.68 -7.17 4.14
CA GLU A 275 1.90 -7.14 2.69
C GLU A 275 0.64 -6.69 1.93
N PHE A 276 -0.54 -7.15 2.37
CA PHE A 276 -1.81 -6.88 1.71
C PHE A 276 -2.18 -5.39 1.79
N TYR A 277 -1.99 -4.76 2.95
CA TYR A 277 -2.22 -3.33 3.13
C TYR A 277 -1.46 -2.49 2.11
N GLU A 278 -0.19 -2.81 1.86
CA GLU A 278 0.67 -1.99 0.98
C GLU A 278 0.44 -2.25 -0.51
N SER A 279 -0.12 -3.40 -0.88
CA SER A 279 -0.20 -3.81 -2.29
C SER A 279 -1.61 -3.91 -2.87
N HIS A 280 -2.64 -4.00 -2.02
CA HIS A 280 -4.03 -4.28 -2.41
C HIS A 280 -5.04 -3.34 -1.73
N MET A 281 -4.59 -2.33 -0.99
CA MET A 281 -5.48 -1.39 -0.31
C MET A 281 -5.04 0.05 -0.54
N LEU A 282 -6.01 0.96 -0.59
CA LEU A 282 -5.78 2.40 -0.62
C LEU A 282 -6.06 3.03 0.73
N GLY A 283 -5.45 4.18 0.97
CA GLY A 283 -5.62 4.99 2.17
C GLY A 283 -4.43 4.91 3.12
N GLU A 284 -4.56 5.64 4.22
CA GLU A 284 -3.47 5.91 5.15
C GLU A 284 -3.60 5.08 6.42
N THR A 285 -4.20 5.66 7.47
CA THR A 285 -4.40 5.00 8.77
C THR A 285 -5.55 4.00 8.72
N GLU A 286 -6.63 4.35 8.01
CA GLU A 286 -7.68 3.43 7.57
C GLU A 286 -7.54 3.15 6.08
N ARG A 287 -7.79 1.91 5.70
CA ARG A 287 -7.60 1.40 4.35
C ARG A 287 -8.80 0.63 3.85
N VAL A 288 -9.07 0.75 2.55
CA VAL A 288 -10.10 -0.02 1.86
C VAL A 288 -9.50 -0.80 0.69
N PRO A 289 -10.08 -1.96 0.32
CA PRO A 289 -9.61 -2.73 -0.82
C PRO A 289 -9.57 -1.90 -2.11
N TYR A 290 -8.47 -2.03 -2.85
CA TYR A 290 -8.34 -1.50 -4.19
C TYR A 290 -8.76 -2.57 -5.20
N ILE A 291 -9.74 -2.26 -6.06
CA ILE A 291 -10.16 -3.16 -7.13
C ILE A 291 -9.04 -3.31 -8.14
N ARG A 292 -8.71 -4.55 -8.48
CA ARG A 292 -7.70 -4.89 -9.47
C ARG A 292 -8.25 -5.91 -10.47
N GLN A 293 -7.79 -5.81 -11.71
CA GLN A 293 -8.21 -6.71 -12.79
C GLN A 293 -7.69 -8.16 -12.62
N ASP A 294 -6.60 -8.35 -11.88
CA ASP A 294 -5.97 -9.66 -11.62
C ASP A 294 -6.57 -10.38 -10.40
N PHE A 295 -7.58 -9.79 -9.75
CA PHE A 295 -8.22 -10.28 -8.54
C PHE A 295 -9.69 -10.61 -8.78
N ASP A 296 -9.95 -11.90 -8.97
CA ASP A 296 -11.29 -12.43 -9.17
C ASP A 296 -12.06 -12.60 -7.84
N ARG A 297 -13.31 -13.03 -7.94
CA ARG A 297 -14.19 -13.30 -6.80
C ARG A 297 -13.56 -14.27 -5.80
N ASN A 298 -12.97 -15.36 -6.28
CA ASN A 298 -12.41 -16.42 -5.42
C ASN A 298 -11.27 -15.87 -4.55
N LYS A 299 -10.38 -15.04 -5.12
CA LYS A 299 -9.32 -14.40 -4.37
C LYS A 299 -9.87 -13.38 -3.36
N TRP A 300 -10.86 -12.58 -3.72
CA TRP A 300 -11.48 -11.65 -2.75
C TRP A 300 -12.17 -12.39 -1.62
N GLU A 301 -12.91 -13.46 -1.93
CA GLU A 301 -13.49 -14.34 -0.94
C GLU A 301 -12.41 -14.95 -0.04
N ALA A 302 -11.28 -15.42 -0.58
CA ALA A 302 -10.16 -15.92 0.21
C ALA A 302 -9.66 -14.89 1.24
N VAL A 303 -9.57 -13.60 0.88
CA VAL A 303 -9.23 -12.53 1.85
C VAL A 303 -10.31 -12.40 2.94
N GLY A 304 -11.59 -12.50 2.57
CA GLY A 304 -12.69 -12.55 3.53
C GLY A 304 -12.59 -13.77 4.47
N ARG A 305 -12.18 -14.94 3.97
CA ARG A 305 -11.95 -16.14 4.79
C ARG A 305 -10.75 -15.96 5.72
N ILE A 306 -9.66 -15.35 5.25
CA ILE A 306 -8.49 -14.98 6.07
C ILE A 306 -8.92 -14.08 7.24
N LEU A 307 -9.76 -13.07 6.97
CA LEU A 307 -10.31 -12.19 8.00
C LEU A 307 -11.16 -12.95 9.01
N GLY A 308 -12.16 -13.71 8.55
CA GLY A 308 -13.09 -14.43 9.41
C GLY A 308 -12.43 -15.52 10.27
N LYS A 309 -11.61 -16.38 9.63
CA LYS A 309 -10.97 -17.53 10.28
C LYS A 309 -10.03 -17.10 11.40
N ARG A 310 -9.32 -16.01 11.17
CA ARG A 310 -8.35 -15.48 12.12
C ARG A 310 -9.00 -15.02 13.42
N TYR A 311 -10.13 -14.33 13.32
CA TYR A 311 -10.86 -13.85 14.48
C TYR A 311 -11.35 -15.02 15.34
N THR A 312 -11.85 -16.09 14.70
CA THR A 312 -12.33 -17.28 15.40
C THR A 312 -11.24 -18.10 16.09
N GLU A 313 -10.00 -18.11 15.56
CA GLU A 313 -8.94 -19.03 16.05
C GLU A 313 -7.75 -18.36 16.75
N SER A 314 -7.47 -17.08 16.50
CA SER A 314 -6.20 -16.46 16.94
C SER A 314 -6.31 -15.05 17.54
N GLN A 315 -7.55 -14.57 17.73
CA GLN A 315 -7.93 -13.28 18.35
C GLN A 315 -7.31 -12.02 17.73
N TYR A 316 -6.76 -12.13 16.53
CA TYR A 316 -6.26 -10.96 15.83
C TYR A 316 -7.32 -10.39 14.91
N PHE A 317 -7.29 -9.07 14.77
CA PHE A 317 -8.09 -8.35 13.80
C PHE A 317 -7.27 -7.29 13.03
N PRO A 318 -7.42 -7.17 11.70
CA PRO A 318 -6.69 -6.21 10.88
C PRO A 318 -7.18 -4.76 11.12
N PHE A 319 -6.53 -4.07 12.07
CA PHE A 319 -6.99 -2.78 12.59
C PHE A 319 -6.92 -1.61 11.60
N LYS A 320 -6.15 -1.72 10.51
CA LYS A 320 -6.13 -0.66 9.48
C LYS A 320 -7.29 -0.78 8.49
N LEU A 321 -8.12 -1.83 8.54
CA LEU A 321 -9.33 -1.84 7.70
C LEU A 321 -10.27 -0.73 8.13
N SER A 322 -10.81 0.00 7.15
CA SER A 322 -11.72 1.10 7.46
C SER A 322 -12.95 0.63 8.23
N LYS A 323 -13.28 1.36 9.31
CA LYS A 323 -14.40 1.01 10.19
C LYS A 323 -15.73 1.10 9.43
N ALA A 324 -15.92 2.14 8.63
CA ALA A 324 -17.11 2.29 7.79
C ALA A 324 -17.25 1.17 6.76
N PHE A 325 -16.16 0.83 6.04
CA PHE A 325 -16.17 -0.26 5.06
C PHE A 325 -16.53 -1.61 5.70
N LEU A 326 -15.88 -1.92 6.82
CA LEU A 326 -16.12 -3.17 7.52
C LEU A 326 -17.51 -3.23 8.17
N ALA A 327 -18.02 -2.12 8.71
CA ALA A 327 -19.41 -2.04 9.16
C ALA A 327 -20.38 -2.36 8.02
N GLY A 328 -20.13 -1.83 6.82
CA GLY A 328 -20.86 -2.19 5.60
C GLY A 328 -20.76 -3.67 5.24
N CYS A 329 -19.59 -4.30 5.43
CA CYS A 329 -19.39 -5.72 5.17
C CYS A 329 -20.10 -6.62 6.20
N ILE A 330 -20.16 -6.23 7.47
CA ILE A 330 -20.74 -7.07 8.53
C ILE A 330 -22.25 -6.80 8.64
N PHE A 331 -22.66 -5.54 8.75
CA PHE A 331 -24.03 -5.14 9.07
C PHE A 331 -24.83 -4.66 7.85
N GLY A 332 -24.20 -4.56 6.69
CA GLY A 332 -24.79 -4.02 5.47
C GLY A 332 -24.60 -2.51 5.34
N GLU A 333 -24.66 -2.00 4.12
CA GLU A 333 -24.37 -0.61 3.77
C GLU A 333 -25.21 0.42 4.55
N ARG A 334 -26.49 0.10 4.82
CA ARG A 334 -27.41 0.98 5.59
C ARG A 334 -26.98 1.22 7.04
N SER A 335 -26.04 0.44 7.56
CA SER A 335 -25.49 0.63 8.90
C SER A 335 -24.46 1.75 8.99
N ILE A 336 -23.93 2.22 7.85
CA ILE A 336 -22.89 3.24 7.78
C ILE A 336 -23.54 4.62 7.99
N THR A 337 -23.25 5.25 9.12
CA THR A 337 -23.76 6.61 9.41
C THR A 337 -22.88 7.67 8.75
N PRO A 338 -23.41 8.87 8.46
CA PRO A 338 -22.62 9.97 7.92
C PRO A 338 -21.39 10.33 8.77
N GLU A 339 -21.52 10.30 10.09
CA GLU A 339 -20.45 10.64 11.04
C GLU A 339 -19.33 9.61 10.98
N MET A 340 -19.68 8.31 10.99
CA MET A 340 -18.72 7.22 10.86
C MET A 340 -17.96 7.28 9.55
N LEU A 341 -18.68 7.59 8.45
CA LEU A 341 -18.08 7.74 7.14
C LEU A 341 -17.10 8.92 7.09
N GLN A 342 -17.47 10.07 7.68
CA GLN A 342 -16.58 11.23 7.79
C GLN A 342 -15.33 10.92 8.62
N ASP A 343 -15.49 10.30 9.79
CA ASP A 343 -14.37 9.91 10.65
C ASP A 343 -13.44 8.92 9.94
N SER A 344 -14.01 7.94 9.25
CA SER A 344 -13.24 6.96 8.45
C SER A 344 -12.52 7.64 7.28
N PHE A 345 -13.15 8.61 6.62
CA PHE A 345 -12.55 9.35 5.51
C PHE A 345 -11.36 10.22 5.95
N LYS A 346 -11.47 10.87 7.11
CA LYS A 346 -10.35 11.58 7.73
C LYS A 346 -9.17 10.65 8.09
N CYS A 347 -9.44 9.37 8.35
CA CYS A 347 -8.40 8.36 8.58
C CYS A 347 -7.87 7.74 7.28
N TYR A 348 -8.65 7.80 6.20
CA TYR A 348 -8.31 7.29 4.88
C TYR A 348 -7.36 8.22 4.12
N VAL A 349 -7.55 9.54 4.22
CA VAL A 349 -6.67 10.52 3.57
C VAL A 349 -5.42 10.83 4.40
N SER A 350 -4.45 11.56 3.81
CA SER A 350 -3.20 11.93 4.48
C SER A 350 -3.43 12.88 5.67
N PRO A 351 -2.55 12.88 6.69
CA PRO A 351 -2.69 13.79 7.83
C PRO A 351 -2.76 15.28 7.45
N SER A 352 -2.09 15.68 6.38
CA SER A 352 -2.17 17.03 5.83
C SER A 352 -3.56 17.30 5.22
N ALA A 353 -4.09 16.37 4.44
CA ALA A 353 -5.44 16.46 3.90
C ALA A 353 -6.51 16.48 5.00
N THR A 354 -6.35 15.68 6.06
CA THR A 354 -7.24 15.73 7.23
C THR A 354 -7.22 17.10 7.89
N SER A 355 -6.03 17.67 8.09
CA SER A 355 -5.88 19.02 8.64
C SER A 355 -6.52 20.09 7.74
N LEU A 356 -6.41 19.94 6.42
CA LEU A 356 -7.04 20.81 5.43
C LEU A 356 -8.57 20.73 5.50
N ILE A 357 -9.14 19.52 5.54
CA ILE A 357 -10.58 19.29 5.70
C ILE A 357 -11.07 19.94 6.99
N GLU A 358 -10.37 19.72 8.11
CA GLU A 358 -10.73 20.30 9.40
C GLU A 358 -10.62 21.81 9.43
N GLY A 359 -9.63 22.39 8.75
CA GLY A 359 -9.50 23.83 8.59
C GLY A 359 -10.67 24.44 7.80
N CYS A 360 -11.12 23.78 6.74
CA CYS A 360 -12.31 24.20 6.00
C CYS A 360 -13.59 24.08 6.82
N LEU A 361 -13.77 22.99 7.59
CA LEU A 361 -14.90 22.83 8.51
C LEU A 361 -14.92 23.90 9.61
N ALA A 362 -13.73 24.31 10.09
CA ALA A 362 -13.57 25.34 11.11
C ALA A 362 -13.59 26.77 10.54
N ASN A 363 -13.74 26.94 9.22
CA ASN A 363 -13.65 28.22 8.51
C ASN A 363 -12.31 28.96 8.70
N SER A 364 -11.24 28.23 9.05
CA SER A 364 -9.88 28.79 9.12
C SER A 364 -9.17 28.75 7.77
N ILE A 365 -9.62 27.87 6.86
CA ILE A 365 -9.12 27.76 5.49
C ILE A 365 -10.31 27.93 4.54
N ALA A 366 -10.13 28.73 3.48
CA ALA A 366 -11.14 28.91 2.45
C ALA A 366 -11.38 27.59 1.68
N CYS A 367 -12.64 27.21 1.52
CA CYS A 367 -13.00 25.94 0.86
C CYS A 367 -12.65 25.91 -0.63
N ASP A 368 -12.41 27.06 -1.25
CA ASP A 368 -12.00 27.26 -2.64
C ASP A 368 -10.51 27.59 -2.79
N SER A 369 -9.70 27.32 -1.76
CA SER A 369 -8.24 27.43 -1.84
C SER A 369 -7.66 26.45 -2.87
N ASP A 370 -6.56 26.83 -3.53
CA ASP A 370 -5.86 25.98 -4.51
C ASP A 370 -5.53 24.59 -3.93
N GLU A 371 -5.09 24.54 -2.67
CA GLU A 371 -4.79 23.27 -1.98
C GLU A 371 -6.02 22.35 -1.86
N MET A 372 -7.22 22.93 -1.60
CA MET A 372 -8.47 22.17 -1.55
C MET A 372 -8.92 21.73 -2.94
N LEU A 373 -8.74 22.58 -3.96
CA LEU A 373 -9.06 22.24 -5.34
C LEU A 373 -8.17 21.11 -5.86
N ASP A 374 -6.86 21.15 -5.56
CA ASP A 374 -5.91 20.08 -5.89
C ASP A 374 -6.28 18.77 -5.17
N PHE A 375 -6.61 18.85 -3.87
CA PHE A 375 -7.10 17.72 -3.10
C PHE A 375 -8.36 17.10 -3.73
N LEU A 376 -9.36 17.92 -4.05
CA LEU A 376 -10.61 17.48 -4.67
C LEU A 376 -10.39 16.88 -6.07
N SER A 377 -9.44 17.45 -6.83
CA SER A 377 -9.05 16.93 -8.14
C SER A 377 -8.43 15.55 -8.05
N ALA A 378 -7.65 15.26 -7.00
CA ALA A 378 -7.10 13.92 -6.76
C ALA A 378 -8.19 12.85 -6.52
N PHE A 379 -9.40 13.27 -6.19
CA PHE A 379 -10.60 12.42 -6.08
C PHE A 379 -11.55 12.58 -7.27
N ASP A 380 -11.12 13.11 -8.41
CA ASP A 380 -11.94 13.36 -9.59
C ASP A 380 -13.20 14.21 -9.32
N CYS A 381 -13.18 15.07 -8.31
CA CYS A 381 -14.31 15.93 -7.99
C CYS A 381 -14.34 17.14 -8.94
N LYS A 382 -15.33 17.16 -9.85
CA LYS A 382 -15.55 18.24 -10.83
C LYS A 382 -16.49 19.35 -10.33
N ARG A 383 -17.09 19.18 -9.14
CA ARG A 383 -18.06 20.16 -8.58
C ARG A 383 -17.32 21.37 -8.03
N LYS A 384 -17.83 22.57 -8.33
CA LYS A 384 -17.33 23.80 -7.70
C LYS A 384 -17.67 23.81 -6.20
N VAL A 385 -16.64 23.83 -5.38
CA VAL A 385 -16.75 23.86 -3.92
C VAL A 385 -17.08 25.27 -3.42
N THR A 386 -17.99 25.35 -2.45
CA THR A 386 -18.37 26.55 -1.72
C THR A 386 -18.55 26.20 -0.25
N HIS A 387 -18.58 27.21 0.63
CA HIS A 387 -18.85 27.01 2.05
C HIS A 387 -20.15 26.23 2.32
N SER A 388 -21.20 26.52 1.55
CA SER A 388 -22.53 25.93 1.74
C SER A 388 -22.63 24.47 1.29
N ASN A 389 -21.78 24.02 0.36
CA ASN A 389 -21.84 22.66 -0.20
C ASN A 389 -20.65 21.77 0.22
N PHE A 390 -19.64 22.33 0.91
CA PHE A 390 -18.41 21.63 1.27
C PHE A 390 -18.65 20.31 2.00
N VAL A 391 -19.49 20.34 3.06
CA VAL A 391 -19.80 19.14 3.86
C VAL A 391 -20.47 18.04 3.02
N GLU A 392 -21.35 18.44 2.09
CA GLU A 392 -22.01 17.52 1.17
C GLU A 392 -20.99 16.89 0.21
N ILE A 393 -20.13 17.70 -0.41
CA ILE A 393 -19.08 17.23 -1.32
C ILE A 393 -18.13 16.26 -0.59
N MET A 394 -17.66 16.59 0.61
CA MET A 394 -16.80 15.71 1.40
C MET A 394 -17.47 14.37 1.68
N ARG A 395 -18.76 14.39 2.04
CA ARG A 395 -19.52 13.16 2.28
C ARG A 395 -19.68 12.32 1.02
N GLU A 396 -19.95 12.93 -0.13
CA GLU A 396 -20.06 12.23 -1.42
C GLU A 396 -18.74 11.61 -1.85
N VAL A 397 -17.63 12.36 -1.72
CA VAL A 397 -16.29 11.84 -2.00
C VAL A 397 -15.97 10.67 -1.07
N ALA A 398 -16.21 10.82 0.23
CA ALA A 398 -16.03 9.75 1.21
C ALA A 398 -16.84 8.49 0.85
N HIS A 399 -18.11 8.67 0.50
CA HIS A 399 -19.00 7.57 0.11
C HIS A 399 -18.49 6.87 -1.15
N LYS A 400 -18.05 7.64 -2.16
CA LYS A 400 -17.49 7.09 -3.39
C LYS A 400 -16.26 6.23 -3.11
N GLU A 401 -15.31 6.75 -2.33
CA GLU A 401 -14.02 6.09 -2.09
C GLU A 401 -14.13 4.88 -1.15
N ILE A 402 -14.89 4.99 -0.06
CA ILE A 402 -14.93 3.97 1.01
C ILE A 402 -16.04 2.94 0.80
N VAL A 403 -17.12 3.29 0.12
CA VAL A 403 -18.30 2.42 -0.03
C VAL A 403 -18.48 1.97 -1.48
N GLN A 404 -18.59 2.90 -2.43
CA GLN A 404 -18.94 2.56 -3.82
C GLN A 404 -17.82 1.85 -4.56
N LYS A 405 -16.59 2.39 -4.55
CA LYS A 405 -15.44 1.79 -5.24
C LYS A 405 -15.14 0.35 -4.76
N PRO A 406 -15.07 0.06 -3.46
CA PRO A 406 -14.80 -1.31 -2.99
C PRO A 406 -16.06 -2.19 -2.87
N LYS A 407 -17.21 -1.79 -3.44
CA LYS A 407 -18.49 -2.52 -3.31
C LYS A 407 -18.41 -3.97 -3.76
N TYR A 408 -17.73 -4.24 -4.87
CA TYR A 408 -17.54 -5.61 -5.35
C TYR A 408 -16.81 -6.50 -4.32
N VAL A 409 -15.81 -5.97 -3.63
CA VAL A 409 -15.11 -6.69 -2.55
C VAL A 409 -16.03 -6.89 -1.35
N SER A 410 -16.79 -5.86 -0.97
CA SER A 410 -17.81 -5.98 0.09
C SER A 410 -18.80 -7.11 -0.20
N ASP A 411 -19.23 -7.26 -1.45
CA ASP A 411 -20.17 -8.31 -1.85
C ASP A 411 -19.55 -9.71 -1.78
N CYS A 412 -18.25 -9.84 -2.05
CA CYS A 412 -17.51 -11.08 -1.84
C CYS A 412 -17.36 -11.40 -0.34
N TRP A 413 -17.16 -10.38 0.50
CA TRP A 413 -16.88 -10.55 1.92
C TRP A 413 -18.13 -10.75 2.77
N GLN A 414 -19.25 -10.09 2.44
CA GLN A 414 -20.49 -10.09 3.23
C GLN A 414 -20.98 -11.49 3.63
N PRO A 415 -21.12 -12.47 2.70
CA PRO A 415 -21.58 -13.81 3.04
C PRO A 415 -20.63 -14.52 4.01
N ILE A 416 -19.33 -14.27 3.86
CA ILE A 416 -18.29 -14.90 4.67
C ILE A 416 -18.24 -14.26 6.06
N LEU A 417 -18.33 -12.93 6.16
CA LEU A 417 -18.18 -12.19 7.43
C LEU A 417 -19.48 -12.11 8.23
N ALA A 418 -20.62 -12.54 7.68
CA ALA A 418 -21.91 -12.50 8.37
C ALA A 418 -21.91 -13.17 9.75
N HIS A 419 -21.13 -14.26 9.92
CA HIS A 419 -20.99 -14.95 11.21
C HIS A 419 -20.35 -14.08 12.31
N LEU A 420 -19.59 -13.03 11.94
CA LEU A 420 -18.97 -12.13 12.92
C LEU A 420 -20.01 -11.33 13.72
N LYS A 421 -21.27 -11.28 13.29
CA LYS A 421 -22.39 -10.70 14.05
C LYS A 421 -22.62 -11.39 15.41
N ILE A 422 -22.16 -12.63 15.57
CA ILE A 422 -22.23 -13.34 16.86
C ILE A 422 -21.33 -12.65 17.90
N TYR A 423 -20.24 -12.03 17.44
CA TYR A 423 -19.27 -11.35 18.30
C TYR A 423 -19.47 -9.84 18.34
N PHE A 424 -20.00 -9.25 17.27
CA PHE A 424 -20.33 -7.83 17.18
C PHE A 424 -21.84 -7.67 17.00
N SER A 425 -22.55 -7.33 18.07
CA SER A 425 -24.01 -7.17 18.05
C SER A 425 -24.46 -5.98 17.19
N ASP A 426 -23.64 -4.95 17.11
CA ASP A 426 -23.89 -3.72 16.38
C ASP A 426 -22.59 -2.99 16.01
N VAL A 427 -22.69 -1.90 15.25
CA VAL A 427 -21.52 -1.13 14.83
C VAL A 427 -20.78 -0.51 16.02
N LYS A 428 -21.48 -0.15 17.10
CA LYS A 428 -20.84 0.44 18.29
C LYS A 428 -19.91 -0.58 18.97
N SER A 429 -20.33 -1.85 19.06
CA SER A 429 -19.50 -2.94 19.59
C SER A 429 -18.25 -3.16 18.74
N LEU A 430 -18.35 -3.05 17.41
CA LEU A 430 -17.22 -3.11 16.49
C LEU A 430 -16.23 -1.94 16.74
N HIS A 431 -16.73 -0.71 16.87
CA HIS A 431 -15.88 0.45 17.19
C HIS A 431 -15.17 0.34 18.54
N GLN A 432 -15.87 -0.17 19.56
CA GLN A 432 -15.29 -0.43 20.88
C GLN A 432 -14.17 -1.48 20.80
N PHE A 433 -14.38 -2.52 20.00
CA PHE A 433 -13.36 -3.55 19.76
C PHE A 433 -12.14 -3.00 19.02
N TYR A 434 -12.32 -2.20 17.96
CA TYR A 434 -11.19 -1.50 17.32
C TYR A 434 -10.40 -0.67 18.34
N SER A 435 -11.11 0.02 19.23
CA SER A 435 -10.49 0.81 20.28
C SER A 435 -9.75 -0.06 21.29
N SER A 436 -10.18 -1.28 21.60
CA SER A 436 -9.47 -2.13 22.56
C SER A 436 -8.18 -2.73 21.99
N ILE A 437 -8.16 -3.07 20.69
CA ILE A 437 -7.00 -3.72 20.05
C ILE A 437 -5.93 -2.74 19.55
N MET A 438 -6.32 -1.49 19.27
CA MET A 438 -5.41 -0.50 18.69
C MET A 438 -4.31 -0.14 19.69
N PRO A 439 -3.03 -0.33 19.31
CA PRO A 439 -1.92 -0.12 20.23
C PRO A 439 -1.69 1.36 20.49
N SER A 440 -1.38 1.67 21.75
CA SER A 440 -0.83 2.96 22.19
C SER A 440 0.22 2.68 23.26
N ASN A 441 1.15 3.60 23.49
CA ASN A 441 2.24 3.37 24.46
C ASN A 441 1.68 2.98 25.84
N VAL A 442 0.59 3.63 26.26
CA VAL A 442 -0.11 3.34 27.53
C VAL A 442 -0.68 1.92 27.53
N LYS A 443 -1.36 1.50 26.45
CA LYS A 443 -1.99 0.17 26.39
C LYS A 443 -0.99 -0.97 26.20
N VAL A 444 0.21 -0.70 25.68
CA VAL A 444 1.28 -1.70 25.58
C VAL A 444 2.03 -1.85 26.91
N ILE A 445 2.16 -0.76 27.68
CA ILE A 445 2.78 -0.80 29.01
C ILE A 445 1.86 -1.44 30.05
N GLY A 446 0.55 -1.18 29.99
CA GLY A 446 -0.41 -1.67 30.98
C GLY A 446 -0.34 -3.19 31.25
N PRO A 447 -0.25 -4.05 30.21
CA PRO A 447 -0.11 -5.50 30.33
C PRO A 447 1.23 -6.03 30.85
N LEU A 448 2.25 -5.18 31.05
CA LEU A 448 3.57 -5.65 31.46
C LEU A 448 3.52 -6.20 32.88
N GLU A 449 3.83 -7.48 33.02
CA GLU A 449 3.91 -8.14 34.31
C GLU A 449 5.34 -8.59 34.59
N ALA A 450 5.95 -8.04 35.63
CA ALA A 450 7.32 -8.34 36.02
C ALA A 450 7.39 -8.55 37.54
N SER A 451 8.35 -9.36 37.99
CA SER A 451 8.69 -9.52 39.41
C SER A 451 10.19 -9.33 39.62
N PRO A 452 10.70 -8.08 39.53
CA PRO A 452 12.13 -7.82 39.70
C PRO A 452 12.56 -8.13 41.14
N ALA A 453 13.59 -8.95 41.28
CA ALA A 453 14.21 -9.34 42.55
C ALA A 453 15.46 -8.51 42.89
N THR A 454 16.09 -7.88 41.89
CA THR A 454 17.32 -7.09 42.06
C THR A 454 17.15 -5.62 41.64
N ALA A 455 18.07 -4.77 42.09
CA ALA A 455 18.13 -3.37 41.66
C ALA A 455 18.35 -3.24 40.13
N ALA A 456 19.19 -4.10 39.56
CA ALA A 456 19.47 -4.13 38.12
C ALA A 456 18.23 -4.52 37.30
N GLU A 457 17.43 -5.47 37.78
CA GLU A 457 16.15 -5.85 37.15
C GLU A 457 15.11 -4.73 37.24
N THR A 458 15.03 -4.06 38.39
CA THR A 458 14.15 -2.90 38.59
C THR A 458 14.51 -1.76 37.64
N GLU A 459 15.81 -1.47 37.50
CA GLU A 459 16.31 -0.45 36.57
C GLU A 459 16.06 -0.84 35.10
N THR A 460 16.30 -2.10 34.76
CA THR A 460 16.04 -2.65 33.41
C THR A 460 14.55 -2.54 33.04
N LEU A 461 13.64 -2.86 33.97
CA LEU A 461 12.21 -2.68 33.75
C LEU A 461 11.86 -1.21 33.49
N ALA A 462 12.40 -0.29 34.31
CA ALA A 462 12.18 1.14 34.11
C ALA A 462 12.72 1.63 32.75
N HIS A 463 13.86 1.09 32.30
CA HIS A 463 14.40 1.35 30.97
C HIS A 463 13.51 0.82 29.85
N LEU A 464 12.97 -0.40 29.98
CA LEU A 464 12.02 -0.98 29.02
C LEU A 464 10.74 -0.15 28.92
N GLU A 465 10.13 0.22 30.04
CA GLU A 465 8.94 1.07 30.02
C GLU A 465 9.25 2.44 29.40
N ARG A 466 10.37 3.06 29.75
CA ARG A 466 10.82 4.32 29.14
C ARG A 466 11.02 4.17 27.64
N PHE A 467 11.54 3.04 27.20
CA PHE A 467 11.73 2.72 25.79
C PHE A 467 10.37 2.67 25.08
N ILE A 468 9.43 1.89 25.61
CA ILE A 468 8.08 1.75 25.04
C ILE A 468 7.35 3.10 25.03
N ARG A 469 7.46 3.92 26.08
CA ARG A 469 6.89 5.29 26.13
C ARG A 469 7.40 6.19 24.99
N GLY A 470 8.62 5.96 24.53
CA GLY A 470 9.27 6.76 23.49
C GLY A 470 9.07 6.26 22.06
N LEU A 471 8.36 5.14 21.84
CA LEU A 471 8.12 4.60 20.50
C LEU A 471 7.02 5.37 19.77
N ASP A 472 7.24 5.63 18.48
CA ASP A 472 6.16 6.03 17.58
C ASP A 472 5.24 4.83 17.26
N GLN A 473 4.12 5.10 16.58
CA GLN A 473 3.13 4.07 16.27
C GLN A 473 3.69 2.90 15.44
N ALA A 474 4.60 3.17 14.50
CA ALA A 474 5.18 2.15 13.62
C ALA A 474 6.14 1.23 14.39
N LYS A 475 6.96 1.80 15.28
CA LYS A 475 7.85 1.03 16.15
C LYS A 475 7.11 0.33 17.28
N LEU A 476 6.04 0.91 17.81
CA LEU A 476 5.17 0.25 18.78
C LEU A 476 4.50 -0.99 18.17
N THR A 477 4.03 -0.87 16.93
CA THR A 477 3.50 -1.99 16.15
C THR A 477 4.55 -3.08 15.94
N SER A 478 5.79 -2.68 15.61
CA SER A 478 6.90 -3.61 15.45
C SER A 478 7.25 -4.31 16.77
N PHE A 479 7.21 -3.58 17.89
CA PHE A 479 7.44 -4.14 19.22
C PHE A 479 6.41 -5.20 19.58
N LEU A 480 5.12 -4.96 19.31
CA LEU A 480 4.08 -5.98 19.52
C LEU A 480 4.28 -7.19 18.62
N ARG A 481 4.69 -7.01 17.35
CA ARG A 481 4.97 -8.15 16.47
C ARG A 481 6.11 -9.00 17.02
N LEU A 482 7.16 -8.36 17.54
CA LEU A 482 8.29 -9.06 18.16
C LEU A 482 7.83 -9.87 19.38
N THR A 483 7.03 -9.28 20.27
CA THR A 483 6.69 -9.89 21.57
C THR A 483 5.48 -10.82 21.55
N THR A 484 4.58 -10.65 20.58
CA THR A 484 3.28 -11.35 20.55
C THR A 484 2.91 -11.94 19.18
N ALA A 485 3.78 -11.80 18.17
CA ALA A 485 3.48 -12.15 16.78
C ALA A 485 2.28 -11.39 16.18
N SER A 486 1.95 -10.22 16.71
CA SER A 486 0.78 -9.41 16.35
C SER A 486 1.11 -7.94 16.22
N ASP A 487 0.57 -7.22 15.23
CA ASP A 487 0.60 -5.75 15.16
C ASP A 487 -0.47 -5.07 16.03
N VAL A 488 -1.33 -5.84 16.70
CA VAL A 488 -2.40 -5.36 17.60
C VAL A 488 -2.32 -6.02 18.98
N LEU A 489 -3.01 -5.46 19.96
CA LEU A 489 -3.15 -6.06 21.28
C LEU A 489 -4.02 -7.32 21.21
N VAL A 490 -3.42 -8.46 21.56
CA VAL A 490 -4.07 -9.79 21.55
C VAL A 490 -4.05 -10.47 22.92
N THR A 491 -3.52 -9.80 23.94
CA THR A 491 -3.38 -10.31 25.30
C THR A 491 -3.44 -9.16 26.29
N ASP A 492 -3.94 -9.43 27.49
CA ASP A 492 -3.94 -8.52 28.64
C ASP A 492 -2.71 -8.70 29.53
N ARG A 493 -1.83 -9.64 29.18
CA ARG A 493 -0.61 -9.99 29.91
C ARG A 493 0.58 -10.17 28.98
N LEU A 494 1.67 -9.47 29.29
CA LEU A 494 3.00 -9.65 28.68
C LEU A 494 4.01 -9.80 29.82
N THR A 495 4.43 -11.04 30.07
CA THR A 495 5.34 -11.38 31.17
C THR A 495 6.77 -10.98 30.82
N ILE A 496 7.41 -10.20 31.69
CA ILE A 496 8.81 -9.83 31.59
C ILE A 496 9.62 -10.72 32.53
N SER A 497 10.51 -11.51 31.94
CA SER A 497 11.48 -12.34 32.66
C SER A 497 12.86 -11.72 32.53
N PHE A 498 13.67 -11.77 33.59
CA PHE A 498 15.01 -11.21 33.57
C PHE A 498 16.06 -12.29 33.41
N THR A 499 17.08 -12.02 32.59
CA THR A 499 18.23 -12.93 32.40
C THR A 499 19.55 -12.25 32.72
N GLN A 500 20.59 -13.01 33.03
CA GLN A 500 21.94 -12.50 33.30
C GLN A 500 22.87 -12.66 32.07
N SER A 501 22.30 -12.56 30.87
CA SER A 501 23.05 -12.76 29.63
C SER A 501 24.00 -11.58 29.38
N GLU A 502 25.27 -11.85 29.07
CA GLU A 502 26.31 -10.82 28.85
C GLU A 502 27.03 -10.99 27.51
N GLY A 503 27.76 -9.95 27.10
CA GLY A 503 28.60 -9.96 25.89
C GLY A 503 27.80 -10.25 24.62
N LEU A 504 28.35 -11.09 23.74
CA LEU A 504 27.72 -11.43 22.45
C LEU A 504 26.44 -12.27 22.56
N GLN A 505 26.17 -12.86 23.73
CA GLN A 505 24.94 -13.62 23.96
C GLN A 505 23.78 -12.74 24.44
N ARG A 506 24.07 -11.51 24.91
CA ARG A 506 23.05 -10.58 25.37
C ARG A 506 22.14 -10.19 24.21
N ARG A 507 20.85 -10.50 24.37
CA ARG A 507 19.77 -10.05 23.49
C ARG A 507 18.42 -10.22 24.21
N PRO A 508 17.43 -9.37 23.94
CA PRO A 508 16.04 -9.68 24.24
C PRO A 508 15.59 -10.94 23.49
N ILE A 509 14.83 -11.81 24.14
CA ILE A 509 14.26 -13.03 23.53
C ILE A 509 12.76 -13.03 23.77
N ALA A 510 11.98 -13.12 22.70
CA ALA A 510 10.52 -13.12 22.78
C ALA A 510 9.96 -14.52 22.54
N HIS A 511 9.07 -14.95 23.44
CA HIS A 511 8.28 -16.16 23.34
C HIS A 511 6.85 -15.78 23.01
N THR A 512 6.54 -15.70 21.71
CA THR A 512 5.27 -15.14 21.22
C THR A 512 4.05 -15.99 21.59
N CYS A 513 4.22 -17.30 21.76
CA CYS A 513 3.16 -18.23 22.17
C CYS A 513 2.77 -18.06 23.65
N SER A 514 3.72 -17.76 24.53
CA SER A 514 3.49 -17.60 25.97
C SER A 514 3.38 -16.14 26.41
N TYR A 515 3.50 -15.19 25.48
CA TYR A 515 3.58 -13.75 25.76
C TYR A 515 4.65 -13.44 26.82
N THR A 516 5.84 -14.02 26.64
CA THR A 516 6.97 -13.79 27.55
C THR A 516 8.09 -13.09 26.82
N LEU A 517 8.63 -12.02 27.39
CA LEU A 517 9.82 -11.34 26.91
C LEU A 517 10.92 -11.49 27.95
N GLU A 518 11.98 -12.19 27.59
CA GLU A 518 13.22 -12.24 28.35
C GLU A 518 14.05 -11.00 28.05
N VAL A 519 14.42 -10.28 29.10
CA VAL A 519 15.20 -9.05 29.01
C VAL A 519 16.44 -9.20 29.90
N PRO A 520 17.66 -9.12 29.34
CA PRO A 520 18.86 -9.13 30.15
C PRO A 520 18.88 -7.98 31.15
N SER A 521 19.16 -8.25 32.43
CA SER A 521 19.30 -7.20 33.46
C SER A 521 20.71 -6.60 33.52
N THR A 522 21.54 -6.94 32.54
CA THR A 522 22.96 -6.57 32.40
C THR A 522 23.17 -5.32 31.54
N TYR A 523 22.10 -4.59 31.19
CA TYR A 523 22.22 -3.30 30.53
C TYR A 523 22.79 -2.26 31.51
N ALA A 524 23.90 -1.64 31.14
CA ALA A 524 24.55 -0.60 31.94
C ALA A 524 23.83 0.76 31.84
N SER A 525 22.97 0.95 30.83
CA SER A 525 22.18 2.17 30.67
C SER A 525 20.98 2.00 29.75
N PHE A 526 20.04 2.94 29.85
CA PHE A 526 18.92 3.07 28.90
C PHE A 526 19.38 3.17 27.44
N CYS A 527 20.52 3.82 27.17
CA CYS A 527 21.04 3.97 25.81
C CYS A 527 21.38 2.62 25.18
N GLU A 528 21.95 1.72 25.96
CA GLU A 528 22.35 0.38 25.51
C GLU A 528 21.12 -0.50 25.23
N LEU A 529 20.14 -0.50 26.15
CA LEU A 529 18.86 -1.18 25.94
C LEU A 529 18.18 -0.66 24.67
N ARG A 530 18.10 0.67 24.52
CA ARG A 530 17.47 1.29 23.35
C ARG A 530 18.19 0.93 22.05
N GLU A 531 19.52 0.92 22.04
CA GLU A 531 20.30 0.58 20.86
C GLU A 531 20.01 -0.85 20.39
N GLU A 532 20.03 -1.82 21.30
CA GLU A 532 19.74 -3.22 20.97
C GLU A 532 18.29 -3.43 20.54
N PHE A 533 17.31 -2.92 21.28
CA PHE A 533 15.91 -3.04 20.88
C PHE A 533 15.64 -2.36 19.53
N MET A 534 16.18 -1.16 19.29
CA MET A 534 16.00 -0.49 17.99
C MET A 534 16.68 -1.25 16.86
N ALA A 535 17.85 -1.86 17.08
CA ALA A 535 18.49 -2.70 16.07
C ALA A 535 17.57 -3.88 15.68
N ILE A 536 16.96 -4.54 16.66
CA ILE A 536 15.99 -5.63 16.42
C ILE A 536 14.76 -5.09 15.68
N LEU A 537 14.13 -4.03 16.17
CA LEU A 537 12.92 -3.46 15.55
C LEU A 537 13.16 -2.86 14.16
N ASN A 538 14.40 -2.50 13.83
CA ASN A 538 14.78 -1.99 12.51
C ASN A 538 15.05 -3.10 11.49
N SER A 539 15.40 -4.32 11.93
CA SER A 539 15.65 -5.44 11.01
C SER A 539 14.40 -5.86 10.23
N GLY A 540 13.20 -5.71 10.80
CA GLY A 540 11.92 -5.93 10.12
C GLY A 540 11.54 -7.40 9.85
N SER A 541 12.46 -8.34 10.08
CA SER A 541 12.27 -9.79 9.96
C SER A 541 13.01 -10.52 11.08
N TRP A 542 12.32 -11.38 11.81
CA TRP A 542 12.88 -12.21 12.88
C TRP A 542 12.43 -13.66 12.66
N GLU A 543 13.37 -14.59 12.68
CA GLU A 543 13.05 -16.02 12.59
C GLU A 543 12.36 -16.50 13.86
N MET A 544 11.27 -17.25 13.70
CA MET A 544 10.58 -17.90 14.81
C MET A 544 11.35 -19.15 15.18
N ASN A 545 12.01 -19.13 16.34
CA ASN A 545 12.78 -20.26 16.83
C ASN A 545 12.00 -21.02 17.92
N ILE A 546 12.23 -22.33 18.02
CA ILE A 546 12.01 -23.05 19.28
C ILE A 546 13.18 -22.69 20.18
N VAL A 547 12.90 -22.35 21.43
CA VAL A 547 13.91 -22.29 22.49
C VAL A 547 13.73 -23.51 23.37
#